data_AF-A0A2R7RYD3-F1
#
_entry.id   AF-A0A2R7RYD3-F1
#
_cell.length_a   1.000
_cell.length_b   1.000
_cell.length_c   1.000
_cell.angle_alpha   90.00
_cell.angle_beta   90.00
_cell.angle_gamma   90.00
#
_symmetry.space_group_name_H-M   'P 1'
#
loop_
_entity.id
_entity.type
_entity.pdbx_description
1 polymer ?
#
loop_
_entity_poly.entity_id
_entity_poly.type
_entity_poly.pdbx_seq_one_letter_code
_entity_poly.pdbx_strand_id
1 'polypeptide(L)'
;MCSRPTLSLAATALLLLGAVLAFMALSAWTFAPVWERAFRSDASPVSWLSSALLLTLAIMSLRLAADGGLPRGLGGWMAAAMFLLALDEQFMGHELWKYRCEAWTALCRFEVVRELPMLGVGAVGTLTVWALHRSMRTPLSRRLLWAGLAMGLWAIAVDQVPMPYPIAELEEGFEVLAEALVLAAFVSLPASRP
;
A
#
# COMPACT_ATOMS: atom_id res chain seq x y z
N MET A 1 -40.13 9.07 0.88
CA MET A 1 -38.74 8.90 0.41
C MET A 1 -37.84 8.89 1.64
N CYS A 2 -37.33 7.72 2.02
CA CYS A 2 -36.45 7.58 3.18
C CYS A 2 -35.02 7.94 2.72
N SER A 3 -34.53 9.12 3.09
CA SER A 3 -33.11 9.46 2.90
C SER A 3 -32.29 8.50 3.75
N ARG A 4 -31.71 7.47 3.14
CA ARG A 4 -30.70 6.65 3.80
C ARG A 4 -29.54 7.60 4.16
N PRO A 5 -29.11 7.66 5.43
CA PRO A 5 -27.94 8.45 5.78
C PRO A 5 -26.74 7.86 5.04
N THR A 6 -26.26 8.56 4.02
CA THR A 6 -24.99 8.25 3.39
C THR A 6 -23.88 8.74 4.31
N LEU A 7 -23.04 7.81 4.77
CA LEU A 7 -21.78 8.15 5.44
C LEU A 7 -21.03 9.20 4.61
N SER A 8 -20.47 10.22 5.26
CA SER A 8 -19.62 11.19 4.57
C SER A 8 -18.34 10.49 4.10
N LEU A 9 -17.76 10.97 2.99
CA LEU A 9 -16.50 10.43 2.45
C LEU A 9 -15.38 10.41 3.51
N ALA A 10 -15.32 11.45 4.36
CA ALA A 10 -14.37 11.53 5.46
C ALA A 10 -14.64 10.47 6.55
N ALA A 11 -15.91 10.22 6.89
CA ALA A 11 -16.27 9.18 7.84
C ALA A 11 -15.90 7.79 7.30
N THR A 12 -16.14 7.53 6.01
CA THR A 12 -15.73 6.28 5.36
C THR A 12 -14.22 6.07 5.41
N ALA A 13 -13.43 7.11 5.09
CA ALA A 13 -11.97 7.04 5.19
C ALA A 13 -11.49 6.74 6.62
N LEU A 14 -12.07 7.40 7.63
CA LEU A 14 -11.74 7.16 9.04
C LEU A 14 -12.13 5.76 9.51
N LEU A 15 -13.31 5.27 9.11
CA LEU A 15 -13.76 3.92 9.43
C LEU A 15 -12.86 2.86 8.79
N LEU A 16 -12.39 3.08 7.56
CA LEU A 16 -11.46 2.19 6.89
C LEU A 16 -10.12 2.11 7.65
N LEU A 17 -9.54 3.27 7.97
CA LEU A 17 -8.29 3.32 8.74
C LEU A 17 -8.45 2.69 10.13
N GLY A 18 -9.57 2.97 10.80
CA GLY A 18 -9.91 2.37 12.09
C GLY A 18 -10.05 0.85 12.01
N ALA A 19 -10.66 0.33 10.95
CA ALA A 19 -10.81 -1.12 10.73
C ALA A 19 -9.45 -1.80 10.50
N VAL A 20 -8.57 -1.18 9.70
CA VAL A 20 -7.21 -1.68 9.47
C VAL A 20 -6.40 -1.68 10.77
N LEU A 21 -6.43 -0.59 11.53
CA LEU A 21 -5.76 -0.50 12.84
C LEU A 21 -6.32 -1.52 13.84
N ALA A 22 -7.64 -1.70 13.88
CA ALA A 22 -8.28 -2.68 14.75
C ALA A 22 -7.91 -4.12 14.36
N PHE A 23 -7.81 -4.41 13.07
CA PHE A 23 -7.33 -5.70 12.59
C PHE A 23 -5.89 -5.96 13.05
N MET A 24 -4.95 -5.03 12.80
CA MET A 24 -3.56 -5.19 13.23
C MET A 24 -3.44 -5.34 14.75
N ALA A 25 -4.19 -4.55 15.53
CA ALA A 25 -4.22 -4.65 16.99
C ALA A 25 -4.77 -6.01 17.46
N LEU A 26 -5.84 -6.51 16.83
CA LEU A 26 -6.38 -7.83 17.12
C LEU A 26 -5.38 -8.93 16.77
N SER A 27 -4.69 -8.84 15.63
CA SER A 27 -3.63 -9.78 15.25
C SER A 27 -2.48 -9.76 16.26
N ALA A 28 -1.99 -8.59 16.67
CA ALA A 28 -0.97 -8.48 17.70
C ALA A 28 -1.43 -9.12 19.04
N TRP A 29 -2.69 -8.91 19.40
CA TRP A 29 -3.30 -9.48 20.61
C TRP A 29 -3.38 -11.02 20.55
N THR A 30 -3.77 -11.61 19.42
CA THR A 30 -3.88 -13.08 19.31
C THR A 30 -2.54 -13.79 19.38
N PHE A 31 -1.44 -13.13 19.00
CA PHE A 31 -0.10 -13.69 19.06
C PHE A 31 0.67 -13.36 20.36
N ALA A 32 0.04 -12.63 21.29
CA ALA A 32 0.65 -12.28 22.58
C ALA A 32 1.10 -13.52 23.38
N PRO A 33 2.27 -13.47 24.06
CA PRO A 33 3.13 -12.30 24.24
C PRO A 33 4.08 -12.00 23.07
N VAL A 34 4.14 -12.87 22.06
CA VAL A 34 5.04 -12.77 20.90
C VAL A 34 4.31 -12.11 19.73
N TRP A 35 3.84 -10.89 19.98
CA TRP A 35 3.00 -10.10 19.07
C TRP A 35 3.68 -9.81 17.74
N GLU A 36 5.01 -9.81 17.69
CA GLU A 36 5.83 -9.58 16.50
C GLU A 36 5.50 -10.58 15.38
N ARG A 37 5.04 -11.79 15.73
CA ARG A 37 4.59 -12.80 14.74
C ARG A 37 3.41 -12.34 13.89
N ALA A 38 2.64 -11.37 14.36
CA ALA A 38 1.58 -10.77 13.56
C ALA A 38 2.12 -9.95 12.38
N PHE A 39 3.39 -9.54 12.40
CA PHE A 39 4.01 -8.62 11.45
C PHE A 39 5.24 -9.20 10.71
N ARG A 40 5.94 -10.19 11.28
CA ARG A 40 7.27 -10.65 10.82
C ARG A 40 7.32 -11.62 9.62
N SER A 41 6.20 -12.10 9.11
CA SER A 41 6.23 -13.14 8.06
C SER A 41 5.28 -12.84 6.91
N ASP A 42 5.65 -13.29 5.71
CA ASP A 42 4.82 -13.29 4.49
C ASP A 42 3.51 -14.10 4.66
N ALA A 43 3.47 -14.96 5.68
CA ALA A 43 2.27 -15.72 6.08
C ALA A 43 1.53 -15.09 7.28
N SER A 44 1.95 -13.91 7.73
CA SER A 44 1.36 -13.25 8.89
C SER A 44 0.00 -12.66 8.53
N PRO A 45 -0.90 -12.46 9.51
CA PRO A 45 -2.18 -11.82 9.25
C PRO A 45 -2.05 -10.43 8.61
N VAL A 46 -0.99 -9.68 8.96
CA VAL A 46 -0.79 -8.30 8.45
C VAL A 46 -0.36 -8.32 6.99
N SER A 47 0.57 -9.19 6.58
CA SER A 47 0.92 -9.40 5.16
C SER A 47 -0.28 -9.88 4.33
N TRP A 48 -1.13 -10.77 4.88
CA TRP A 48 -2.40 -11.14 4.24
C TRP A 48 -3.34 -9.94 4.03
N LEU A 49 -3.39 -9.02 4.98
CA LEU A 49 -4.17 -7.79 4.86
C LEU A 49 -3.58 -6.87 3.77
N SER A 50 -2.25 -6.77 3.67
CA SER A 50 -1.56 -6.03 2.60
C SER A 50 -2.02 -6.50 1.22
N SER A 51 -1.93 -7.80 0.95
CA SER A 51 -2.42 -8.40 -0.32
C SER A 51 -3.88 -8.09 -0.61
N ALA A 52 -4.75 -8.13 0.40
CA ALA A 52 -6.16 -7.79 0.25
C ALA A 52 -6.37 -6.29 -0.07
N LEU A 53 -5.60 -5.41 0.56
CA LEU A 53 -5.64 -3.96 0.32
C LEU A 53 -5.14 -3.61 -1.08
N LEU A 54 -4.02 -4.20 -1.51
CA LEU A 54 -3.47 -4.02 -2.86
C LEU A 54 -4.44 -4.49 -3.95
N LEU A 55 -5.06 -5.66 -3.80
CA LEU A 55 -6.08 -6.13 -4.73
C LEU A 55 -7.31 -5.22 -4.73
N THR A 56 -7.73 -4.74 -3.55
CA THR A 56 -8.83 -3.78 -3.42
C THR A 56 -8.50 -2.46 -4.12
N LEU A 57 -7.28 -1.94 -3.97
CA LEU A 57 -6.78 -0.76 -4.66
C LEU A 57 -6.77 -0.97 -6.18
N ALA A 58 -6.38 -2.15 -6.66
CA ALA A 58 -6.41 -2.47 -8.07
C ALA A 58 -7.83 -2.39 -8.65
N ILE A 59 -8.80 -3.04 -7.99
CA ILE A 59 -10.21 -3.02 -8.39
C ILE A 59 -10.79 -1.60 -8.29
N MET A 60 -10.51 -0.89 -7.21
CA MET A 60 -10.98 0.47 -7.01
C MET A 60 -10.43 1.44 -8.06
N SER A 61 -9.18 1.24 -8.50
CA SER A 61 -8.57 2.01 -9.59
C SER A 61 -9.32 1.82 -10.90
N LEU A 62 -9.67 0.58 -11.25
CA LEU A 62 -10.48 0.28 -12.44
C LEU A 62 -11.86 0.93 -12.36
N ARG A 63 -12.52 0.82 -11.19
CA ARG A 63 -13.82 1.43 -10.96
C ARG A 63 -13.76 2.95 -11.07
N LEU A 64 -12.74 3.60 -10.50
CA LEU A 64 -12.53 5.05 -10.62
C LEU A 64 -12.21 5.46 -12.07
N ALA A 65 -11.49 4.65 -12.83
CA ALA A 65 -11.25 4.90 -14.25
C ALA A 65 -12.53 4.80 -15.09
N ALA A 66 -13.38 3.80 -14.81
CA ALA A 66 -14.66 3.58 -15.48
C ALA A 66 -15.64 4.72 -15.19
N ASP A 67 -15.73 5.13 -13.93
CA ASP A 67 -16.62 6.20 -13.46
C ASP A 67 -16.05 7.60 -13.72
N GLY A 68 -14.89 7.74 -14.38
CA GLY A 68 -14.28 9.04 -14.67
C GLY A 68 -13.75 9.80 -13.43
N GLY A 69 -13.61 9.13 -12.28
CA GLY A 69 -12.98 9.65 -11.07
C GLY A 69 -11.46 9.79 -11.19
N LEU A 70 -10.84 9.02 -12.09
CA LEU A 70 -9.44 9.14 -12.50
C LEU A 70 -9.30 9.13 -14.03
N PRO A 71 -8.27 9.77 -14.61
CA PRO A 71 -7.93 9.59 -16.01
C PRO A 71 -7.69 8.12 -16.34
N ARG A 72 -8.27 7.61 -17.44
CA ARG A 72 -8.25 6.17 -17.77
C ARG A 72 -6.85 5.56 -17.79
N GLY A 73 -5.88 6.26 -18.37
CA GLY A 73 -4.49 5.79 -18.39
C GLY A 73 -3.88 5.67 -16.99
N LEU A 74 -4.15 6.63 -16.10
CA LEU A 74 -3.64 6.64 -14.74
C LEU A 74 -4.35 5.60 -13.86
N GLY A 75 -5.66 5.44 -14.01
CA GLY A 75 -6.42 4.39 -13.31
C GLY A 75 -6.05 2.99 -13.78
N GLY A 76 -5.82 2.80 -15.09
CA GLY A 76 -5.29 1.53 -15.64
C GLY A 76 -3.87 1.21 -15.15
N TRP A 77 -3.00 2.22 -15.12
CA TRP A 77 -1.66 2.10 -14.53
C TRP A 77 -1.72 1.70 -13.05
N MET A 78 -2.52 2.40 -12.24
CA MET A 78 -2.69 2.07 -10.82
C MET A 78 -3.25 0.66 -10.63
N ALA A 79 -4.23 0.26 -11.44
CA ALA A 79 -4.77 -1.09 -11.38
C ALA A 79 -3.70 -2.15 -11.63
N ALA A 80 -2.90 -1.98 -12.69
CA ALA A 80 -1.82 -2.90 -13.02
C ALA A 80 -0.72 -2.91 -11.95
N ALA A 81 -0.30 -1.74 -11.47
CA ALA A 81 0.74 -1.61 -10.47
C ALA A 81 0.35 -2.26 -9.14
N MET A 82 -0.85 -1.96 -8.61
CA MET A 82 -1.32 -2.54 -7.35
C MET A 82 -1.57 -4.04 -7.48
N PHE A 83 -2.02 -4.53 -8.64
CA PHE A 83 -2.15 -5.97 -8.89
C PHE A 83 -0.79 -6.66 -8.93
N LEU A 84 0.21 -6.07 -9.58
CA LEU A 84 1.57 -6.60 -9.60
C LEU A 84 2.20 -6.62 -8.21
N LEU A 85 2.00 -5.57 -7.41
CA LEU A 85 2.42 -5.55 -6.00
C LEU A 85 1.69 -6.62 -5.18
N ALA A 86 0.38 -6.83 -5.39
CA ALA A 86 -0.36 -7.89 -4.71
C ALA A 86 0.17 -9.30 -5.06
N LEU A 87 0.63 -9.50 -6.31
CA LEU A 87 1.29 -10.75 -6.70
C LEU A 87 2.68 -10.83 -6.07
N ASP A 88 3.43 -9.74 -6.07
CA ASP A 88 4.76 -9.69 -5.47
C ASP A 88 4.71 -10.01 -3.98
N GLU A 89 3.74 -9.49 -3.25
CA GLU A 89 3.47 -9.79 -1.84
C GLU A 89 3.20 -11.30 -1.60
N GLN A 90 2.49 -11.96 -2.52
CA GLN A 90 2.15 -13.39 -2.36
C GLN A 90 3.24 -14.34 -2.86
N PHE A 91 4.06 -13.90 -3.82
CA PHE A 91 5.06 -14.73 -4.48
C PHE A 91 6.51 -14.31 -4.18
N MET A 92 6.70 -13.26 -3.38
CA MET A 92 7.97 -12.71 -2.93
C MET A 92 8.94 -12.47 -4.09
N GLY A 93 8.45 -11.88 -5.18
CA GLY A 93 9.21 -11.72 -6.42
C GLY A 93 10.46 -10.85 -6.23
N HIS A 94 10.31 -9.73 -5.52
CA HIS A 94 11.42 -8.85 -5.20
C HIS A 94 12.44 -9.52 -4.27
N GLU A 95 12.02 -10.37 -3.32
CA GLU A 95 12.93 -11.12 -2.46
C GLU A 95 13.67 -12.23 -3.21
N LEU A 96 12.97 -12.93 -4.13
CA LEU A 96 13.62 -13.88 -5.02
C LEU A 96 14.71 -13.20 -5.85
N TRP A 97 14.49 -11.96 -6.28
CA TRP A 97 15.54 -11.15 -6.89
C TRP A 97 16.67 -10.83 -5.90
N LYS A 98 16.35 -10.21 -4.76
CA LYS A 98 17.32 -9.78 -3.73
C LYS A 98 18.27 -10.91 -3.33
N TYR A 99 17.75 -12.12 -3.09
CA TYR A 99 18.52 -13.27 -2.60
C TYR A 99 19.05 -14.22 -3.68
N ARG A 100 18.48 -14.25 -4.90
CA ARG A 100 18.89 -15.22 -5.95
C ARG A 100 19.40 -14.61 -7.25
N CYS A 101 19.47 -13.28 -7.36
CA CYS A 101 19.90 -12.63 -8.59
C CYS A 101 21.33 -13.02 -9.04
N GLU A 102 22.23 -13.38 -8.12
CA GLU A 102 23.59 -13.82 -8.47
C GLU A 102 23.62 -15.05 -9.39
N ALA A 103 22.59 -15.91 -9.33
CA ALA A 103 22.47 -17.06 -10.23
C ALA A 103 22.05 -16.68 -11.66
N TRP A 104 21.62 -15.43 -11.88
CA TRP A 104 21.05 -14.94 -13.13
C TRP A 104 21.98 -13.93 -13.80
N THR A 105 22.68 -13.10 -13.02
CA THR A 105 23.59 -12.07 -13.55
C THR A 105 24.74 -11.74 -12.60
N ALA A 106 25.94 -11.58 -13.17
CA ALA A 106 27.14 -11.18 -12.45
C ALA A 106 27.09 -9.73 -11.92
N LEU A 107 26.14 -8.92 -12.39
CA LEU A 107 25.93 -7.54 -11.90
C LEU A 107 25.41 -7.52 -10.45
N CYS A 108 24.83 -8.61 -9.96
CA CYS A 108 24.30 -8.68 -8.60
C CYS A 108 25.35 -8.74 -7.49
N ARG A 109 26.65 -8.70 -7.86
CA ARG A 109 27.74 -8.36 -6.92
C ARG A 109 27.62 -6.93 -6.36
N PHE A 110 26.89 -6.03 -7.03
CA PHE A 110 26.65 -4.68 -6.56
C PHE A 110 25.33 -4.63 -5.79
N GLU A 111 25.37 -4.17 -4.55
CA GLU A 111 24.22 -4.08 -3.65
C GLU A 111 23.04 -3.33 -4.25
N VAL A 112 23.30 -2.18 -4.90
CA VAL A 112 22.28 -1.37 -5.59
C VAL A 112 21.49 -2.16 -6.66
N VAL A 113 22.09 -3.19 -7.25
CA VAL A 113 21.41 -4.03 -8.25
C VAL A 113 20.48 -5.03 -7.56
N ARG A 114 20.86 -5.54 -6.38
CA ARG A 114 20.00 -6.41 -5.57
C ARG A 114 18.80 -5.66 -5.00
N GLU A 115 19.01 -4.43 -4.55
CA GLU A 115 17.94 -3.56 -4.02
C GLU A 115 17.12 -2.83 -5.10
N LEU A 116 17.44 -3.05 -6.38
CA LEU A 116 16.83 -2.32 -7.49
C LEU A 116 15.29 -2.41 -7.54
N PRO A 117 14.65 -3.57 -7.27
CA PRO A 117 13.19 -3.64 -7.19
C PRO A 117 12.62 -2.68 -6.15
N MET A 118 13.16 -2.68 -4.92
CA MET A 118 12.69 -1.81 -3.83
C MET A 118 12.89 -0.33 -4.14
N LEU A 119 14.07 0.04 -4.63
CA LEU A 119 14.36 1.41 -5.09
C LEU A 119 13.42 1.83 -6.24
N GLY A 120 13.13 0.88 -7.14
CA GLY A 120 12.21 1.06 -8.25
C GLY A 120 10.79 1.36 -7.78
N VAL A 121 10.26 0.58 -6.82
CA VAL A 121 8.94 0.80 -6.22
C VAL A 121 8.86 2.19 -5.58
N GLY A 122 9.86 2.60 -4.80
CA GLY A 122 9.89 3.93 -4.19
C GLY A 122 9.90 5.07 -5.22
N ALA A 123 10.73 4.97 -6.25
CA ALA A 123 10.85 5.98 -7.30
C ALA A 123 9.58 6.07 -8.16
N VAL A 124 9.11 4.94 -8.67
CA VAL A 124 7.90 4.84 -9.51
C VAL A 124 6.66 5.22 -8.72
N GLY A 125 6.57 4.80 -7.45
CA GLY A 125 5.50 5.17 -6.52
C GLY A 125 5.45 6.68 -6.30
N THR A 126 6.60 7.34 -6.09
CA THR A 126 6.68 8.80 -5.93
C THR A 126 6.18 9.53 -7.17
N LEU A 127 6.62 9.13 -8.37
CA LEU A 127 6.17 9.70 -9.64
C LEU A 127 4.66 9.49 -9.85
N THR A 128 4.18 8.30 -9.50
CA THR A 128 2.76 7.94 -9.60
C THR A 128 1.90 8.78 -8.67
N VAL A 129 2.32 8.96 -7.41
CA VAL A 129 1.63 9.82 -6.43
C VAL A 129 1.61 11.28 -6.90
N TRP A 130 2.72 11.78 -7.46
CA TRP A 130 2.76 13.11 -8.04
C TRP A 130 1.77 13.29 -9.21
N ALA A 131 1.65 12.29 -10.08
CA ALA A 131 0.66 12.29 -11.17
C ALA A 131 -0.78 12.22 -10.64
N LEU A 132 -1.04 11.37 -9.64
CA LEU A 132 -2.34 11.23 -8.97
C LEU A 132 -2.75 12.52 -8.26
N HIS A 133 -1.83 13.19 -7.59
CA HIS A 133 -2.09 14.45 -6.87
C HIS A 133 -2.77 15.48 -7.77
N ARG A 134 -2.33 15.59 -9.03
CA ARG A 134 -2.89 16.51 -10.02
C ARG A 134 -4.33 16.14 -10.42
N SER A 135 -4.68 14.87 -10.36
CA SER A 135 -6.01 14.35 -10.71
C SER A 135 -7.00 14.39 -9.55
N MET A 136 -6.51 14.42 -8.30
CA MET A 136 -7.35 14.47 -7.11
C MET A 136 -7.96 15.85 -6.90
N ARG A 137 -9.27 15.91 -6.66
CA ARG A 137 -10.02 17.18 -6.53
C ARG A 137 -10.14 17.69 -5.09
N THR A 138 -10.12 16.80 -4.10
CA THR A 138 -10.36 17.17 -2.69
C THR A 138 -9.05 17.32 -1.92
N PRO A 139 -8.94 18.29 -0.99
CA PRO A 139 -7.73 18.45 -0.18
C PRO A 139 -7.49 17.26 0.74
N LEU A 140 -8.57 16.61 1.21
CA LEU A 140 -8.47 15.40 2.04
C LEU A 140 -7.82 14.25 1.29
N SER A 141 -8.30 13.90 0.08
CA SER A 141 -7.71 12.81 -0.72
C SER A 141 -6.24 13.07 -1.03
N ARG A 142 -5.88 14.31 -1.38
CA ARG A 142 -4.48 14.70 -1.61
C ARG A 142 -3.61 14.50 -0.37
N ARG A 143 -4.08 14.90 0.81
CA ARG A 143 -3.34 14.73 2.07
C ARG A 143 -3.17 13.25 2.42
N LEU A 144 -4.24 12.45 2.26
CA LEU A 144 -4.19 11.01 2.49
C LEU A 144 -3.23 10.31 1.52
N LEU A 145 -3.23 10.70 0.25
CA LEU A 145 -2.30 10.17 -0.75
C LEU A 145 -0.83 10.47 -0.38
N TRP A 146 -0.53 11.71 0.00
CA TRP A 146 0.83 12.08 0.43
C TRP A 146 1.22 11.41 1.75
N ALA A 147 0.29 11.24 2.68
CA ALA A 147 0.52 10.48 3.91
C ALA A 147 0.82 9.01 3.61
N GLY A 148 0.09 8.41 2.66
CA GLY A 148 0.35 7.06 2.16
C GLY A 148 1.75 6.94 1.56
N LEU A 149 2.16 7.88 0.69
CA LEU A 149 3.53 7.90 0.16
C LEU A 149 4.58 8.03 1.27
N ALA A 150 4.38 8.96 2.22
CA ALA A 150 5.32 9.15 3.32
C ALA A 150 5.47 7.88 4.16
N MET A 151 4.36 7.18 4.42
CA MET A 151 4.38 5.91 5.14
C MET A 151 5.03 4.78 4.34
N GLY A 152 4.77 4.68 3.03
CA GLY A 152 5.42 3.68 2.18
C GLY A 152 6.93 3.91 2.07
N LEU A 153 7.37 5.15 1.89
CA LEU A 153 8.80 5.48 1.93
C LEU A 153 9.43 5.21 3.30
N TRP A 154 8.66 5.35 4.38
CA TRP A 154 9.10 4.97 5.71
C TRP A 154 9.26 3.45 5.86
N ALA A 155 8.33 2.65 5.34
CA ALA A 155 8.44 1.19 5.32
C ALA A 155 9.70 0.75 4.56
N ILE A 156 9.93 1.30 3.36
CA ILE A 156 11.16 1.05 2.60
C ILE A 156 12.40 1.42 3.41
N ALA A 157 12.39 2.54 4.13
CA ALA A 157 13.53 2.92 4.97
C ALA A 157 13.75 1.95 6.14
N VAL A 158 12.69 1.36 6.69
CA VAL A 158 12.77 0.33 7.75
C VAL A 158 13.38 -0.97 7.21
N ASP A 159 13.03 -1.40 5.99
CA ASP A 159 13.64 -2.57 5.32
C ASP A 159 15.14 -2.33 5.04
N GLN A 160 15.47 -1.14 4.52
CA GLN A 160 16.79 -0.88 3.94
C GLN A 160 17.85 -0.45 4.98
N VAL A 161 17.44 -0.08 6.19
CA VAL A 161 18.34 0.46 7.22
C VAL A 161 18.14 -0.28 8.53
N PRO A 162 19.21 -0.64 9.28
CA PRO A 162 19.06 -1.25 10.59
C PRO A 162 18.25 -0.38 11.55
N MET A 163 17.04 -0.83 11.91
CA MET A 163 16.15 -0.14 12.85
C MET A 163 16.20 -0.77 14.25
N PRO A 164 15.99 0.02 15.31
CA PRO A 164 15.90 -0.51 16.67
C PRO A 164 14.59 -1.26 16.91
N TYR A 165 14.59 -2.24 17.81
CA TYR A 165 13.36 -2.83 18.33
C TYR A 165 12.51 -1.77 19.07
N PRO A 166 11.17 -1.74 18.89
CA PRO A 166 10.33 -2.65 18.09
C PRO A 166 10.09 -2.20 16.64
N ILE A 167 10.72 -1.11 16.16
CA ILE A 167 10.43 -0.50 14.86
C ILE A 167 10.72 -1.46 13.71
N ALA A 168 11.84 -2.21 13.79
CA ALA A 168 12.18 -3.23 12.79
C ALA A 168 11.09 -4.30 12.62
N GLU A 169 10.27 -4.54 13.65
CA GLU A 169 9.23 -5.57 13.62
C GLU A 169 7.92 -5.08 13.02
N LEU A 170 7.82 -3.79 12.70
CA LEU A 170 6.59 -3.13 12.27
C LEU A 170 6.63 -2.72 10.80
N GLU A 171 7.65 -3.11 10.04
CA GLU A 171 7.79 -2.86 8.60
C GLU A 171 6.47 -3.13 7.86
N GLU A 172 5.93 -4.34 7.99
CA GLU A 172 4.67 -4.71 7.36
C GLU A 172 3.46 -3.91 7.84
N GLY A 173 3.48 -3.52 9.12
CA GLY A 173 2.47 -2.62 9.65
C GLY A 173 2.50 -1.25 8.96
N PHE A 174 3.69 -0.75 8.63
CA PHE A 174 3.85 0.49 7.90
C PHE A 174 3.40 0.37 6.44
N GLU A 175 3.67 -0.75 5.77
CA GLU A 175 3.17 -1.01 4.41
C GLU A 175 1.64 -1.03 4.36
N VAL A 176 1.02 -1.82 5.22
CA VAL A 176 -0.44 -1.88 5.36
C VAL A 176 -1.05 -0.50 5.66
N LEU A 177 -0.39 0.32 6.49
CA LEU A 177 -0.84 1.69 6.74
C LEU A 177 -0.72 2.57 5.50
N ALA A 178 0.38 2.45 4.74
CA ALA A 178 0.56 3.19 3.49
C ALA A 178 -0.56 2.88 2.50
N GLU A 179 -0.85 1.60 2.29
CA GLU A 179 -1.91 1.13 1.40
C GLU A 179 -3.29 1.56 1.86
N ALA A 180 -3.59 1.42 3.16
CA ALA A 180 -4.84 1.87 3.75
C ALA A 180 -5.06 3.37 3.57
N LEU A 181 -4.00 4.18 3.68
CA LEU A 181 -4.04 5.63 3.43
C LEU A 181 -4.31 5.95 1.96
N VAL A 182 -3.70 5.22 1.01
CA VAL A 182 -4.00 5.38 -0.42
C VAL A 182 -5.43 4.96 -0.72
N LEU A 183 -5.92 3.87 -0.14
CA LEU A 183 -7.29 3.41 -0.31
C LEU A 183 -8.28 4.41 0.30
N ALA A 184 -7.96 4.96 1.48
CA ALA A 184 -8.70 6.06 2.11
C ALA A 184 -8.76 7.30 1.21
N ALA A 185 -7.68 7.61 0.48
CA ALA A 185 -7.67 8.69 -0.51
C ALA A 185 -8.62 8.41 -1.67
N PHE A 186 -8.68 7.16 -2.15
CA PHE A 186 -9.51 6.74 -3.29
C PHE A 186 -10.99 6.70 -2.95
N VAL A 187 -11.36 6.17 -1.78
CA VAL A 187 -12.76 6.20 -1.31
C VAL A 187 -13.22 7.63 -0.98
N SER A 188 -12.28 8.56 -0.77
CA SER A 188 -12.57 9.99 -0.58
C SER A 188 -12.78 10.76 -1.88
N LEU A 189 -12.67 10.11 -3.05
CA LEU A 189 -12.99 10.73 -4.32
C LEU A 189 -14.51 10.73 -4.53
N PRO A 190 -15.10 11.88 -4.93
CA PRO A 190 -16.51 11.92 -5.26
C PRO A 190 -16.78 11.01 -6.47
N ALA A 191 -17.89 10.27 -6.46
CA ALA A 191 -18.37 9.61 -7.66
C ALA A 191 -18.64 10.69 -8.72
N SER A 192 -18.09 10.53 -9.93
CA SER A 192 -18.49 11.41 -11.02
C SER A 192 -19.97 11.16 -11.29
N ARG A 193 -20.75 12.23 -11.45
CA ARG A 193 -22.11 12.08 -11.96
C ARG A 193 -22.00 11.57 -13.41
N PRO A 194 -22.80 10.57 -13.81
CA PRO A 194 -22.90 10.18 -15.21
C PRO A 194 -23.35 11.35 -16.08
#